data_AF-A0AAN6PLQ6-F1
#
_entry.id   AF-A0AAN6PLQ6-F1
#
_cell.length_a   1.000
_cell.length_b   1.000
_cell.length_c   1.000
_cell.angle_alpha   90.00
_cell.angle_beta   90.00
_cell.angle_gamma   90.00
#
_symmetry.space_group_name_H-M   'P 1'
#
loop_
_entity.id
_entity.type
_entity.pdbx_description
1 polymer ?
#
loop_
_entity_poly.entity_id
_entity_poly.type
_entity_poly.pdbx_seq_one_letter_code
_entity_poly.pdbx_strand_id
1 'polypeptide(L)'
;MATQRPRTWCVCLSAVLVLIGIFAILTTSLSPFHILGTDRPRVRPYECSNPNILGSHPQIFTHYTHHGAARHGNMSLLAQARKVLDENAGNEFVQLRENGASPKRYGVSMLHQLHCLELLRSSAVSRCGTSHAHQGRAMDVGEIDHIGHCFQYLVQGIMCAADDTIEPSFVAETPAGEKVRVINGDGVVHQCRRFGAVYTAMVQSQTKPIAMERGLASGDTLRQILNLEG
;
A
#
# COMPACT_ATOMS: atom_id res chain seq x y z
N MET A 1 -78.53 12.28 -44.59
CA MET A 1 -78.28 13.22 -43.48
C MET A 1 -77.00 12.79 -42.78
N ALA A 2 -75.87 13.45 -43.04
CA ALA A 2 -74.59 13.15 -42.40
C ALA A 2 -74.30 14.25 -41.35
N THR A 3 -74.19 13.85 -40.09
CA THR A 3 -73.97 14.74 -38.95
C THR A 3 -72.50 15.12 -38.84
N GLN A 4 -72.21 16.41 -39.01
CA GLN A 4 -70.89 17.01 -38.92
C GLN A 4 -70.49 17.18 -37.44
N ARG A 5 -69.47 16.46 -36.98
CA ARG A 5 -68.92 16.61 -35.61
C ARG A 5 -68.07 17.90 -35.51
N PRO A 6 -68.13 18.65 -34.40
CA PRO A 6 -67.53 19.98 -34.31
C PRO A 6 -65.99 19.91 -34.14
N ARG A 7 -65.27 20.63 -35.01
CA ARG A 7 -63.80 20.76 -35.05
C ARG A 7 -63.19 21.47 -33.81
N THR A 8 -64.00 21.88 -32.84
CA THR A 8 -63.59 22.63 -31.65
C THR A 8 -62.88 21.75 -30.61
N TRP A 9 -63.13 20.44 -30.60
CA TRP A 9 -62.56 19.52 -29.61
C TRP A 9 -61.06 19.25 -29.83
N CYS A 10 -60.60 19.18 -31.08
CA CYS A 10 -59.18 18.97 -31.37
C CYS A 10 -58.30 20.16 -30.96
N VAL A 11 -58.79 21.39 -31.14
CA VAL A 11 -58.03 22.61 -30.83
C VAL A 11 -57.84 22.78 -29.32
N CYS A 12 -58.88 22.50 -28.53
CA CYS A 12 -58.79 22.55 -27.07
C CYS A 12 -57.84 21.49 -26.50
N LEU A 13 -57.81 20.27 -27.05
CA LEU A 13 -56.92 19.21 -26.58
C LEU A 13 -55.44 19.56 -26.85
N SER A 14 -55.14 20.12 -28.01
CA SER A 14 -53.77 20.55 -28.36
C SER A 14 -53.28 21.70 -27.48
N ALA A 15 -54.14 22.67 -27.15
CA ALA A 15 -53.75 23.79 -26.28
C ALA A 15 -53.45 23.33 -24.85
N VAL A 16 -54.23 22.38 -24.32
CA VAL A 16 -54.02 21.81 -22.98
C VAL A 16 -52.70 21.03 -22.92
N LEU A 17 -52.37 20.23 -23.94
CA LEU A 17 -51.11 19.48 -23.98
C LEU A 17 -49.88 20.40 -24.05
N VAL A 18 -49.95 21.51 -24.78
CA VAL A 18 -48.86 22.51 -24.83
C VAL A 18 -48.68 23.20 -23.48
N LEU A 19 -49.78 23.57 -22.80
CA LEU A 19 -49.71 24.19 -21.47
C LEU A 19 -49.16 23.22 -20.41
N ILE A 20 -49.52 21.93 -20.45
CA ILE A 20 -48.96 20.90 -19.58
C ILE A 20 -47.46 20.73 -19.83
N GLY A 21 -47.02 20.73 -21.10
CA GLY A 21 -45.61 20.66 -21.47
C GLY A 21 -44.79 21.84 -20.96
N ILE A 22 -45.32 23.07 -21.10
CA ILE A 22 -44.67 24.29 -20.62
C ILE A 22 -44.59 24.30 -19.08
N PHE A 23 -45.66 23.88 -18.39
CA PHE A 23 -45.67 23.78 -16.93
C PHE A 23 -44.66 22.73 -16.42
N ALA A 24 -44.57 21.57 -17.07
CA ALA A 24 -43.57 20.55 -16.74
C ALA A 24 -42.14 21.10 -16.88
N ILE A 25 -41.83 21.83 -17.95
CA ILE A 25 -40.50 22.44 -18.17
C ILE A 25 -40.18 23.49 -17.08
N LEU A 26 -41.15 24.35 -16.73
CA LEU A 26 -40.98 25.36 -15.67
C LEU A 26 -40.82 24.73 -14.27
N THR A 27 -41.48 23.59 -14.00
CA THR A 27 -41.28 22.86 -12.72
C THR A 27 -39.93 22.13 -12.67
N THR A 28 -39.36 21.71 -13.80
CA THR A 28 -38.01 21.15 -13.85
C THR A 28 -36.91 22.21 -13.72
N SER A 29 -37.17 23.47 -14.09
CA SER A 29 -36.20 24.56 -13.97
C SER A 29 -36.18 25.23 -12.59
N LEU A 30 -37.18 24.99 -11.74
CA LEU A 30 -37.28 25.52 -10.37
C LEU A 30 -36.99 24.48 -9.29
N SER A 31 -36.63 23.26 -9.67
CA SER A 31 -36.06 22.30 -8.73
C SER A 31 -34.61 22.74 -8.45
N PRO A 32 -34.24 23.03 -7.20
CA PRO A 32 -32.84 23.14 -6.84
C PRO A 32 -32.26 21.73 -6.99
N PHE A 33 -31.78 21.40 -8.19
CA PHE A 33 -30.75 20.40 -8.35
C PHE A 33 -29.56 20.94 -7.57
N HIS A 34 -29.58 20.66 -6.26
CA HIS A 34 -28.36 20.47 -5.53
C HIS A 34 -27.57 19.49 -6.37
N ILE A 35 -26.55 20.01 -7.04
CA ILE A 35 -25.42 19.22 -7.48
C ILE A 35 -24.99 18.52 -6.20
N LEU A 36 -25.46 17.28 -6.01
CA LEU A 36 -24.78 16.28 -5.22
C LEU A 36 -23.44 16.14 -5.93
N GLY A 37 -22.55 17.09 -5.60
CA GLY A 37 -21.14 16.90 -5.76
C GLY A 37 -20.90 15.52 -5.22
N THR A 38 -20.27 14.68 -6.02
CA THR A 38 -19.80 13.39 -5.55
C THR A 38 -19.00 13.68 -4.30
N ASP A 39 -19.61 13.54 -3.14
CA ASP A 39 -18.95 13.23 -1.90
C ASP A 39 -18.33 11.87 -2.18
N ARG A 40 -17.20 11.89 -2.89
CA ARG A 40 -16.17 10.92 -2.63
C ARG A 40 -16.05 10.97 -1.12
N PRO A 41 -16.27 9.85 -0.39
CA PRO A 41 -16.06 9.86 1.04
C PRO A 41 -14.70 10.52 1.23
N ARG A 42 -14.71 11.69 1.89
CA ARG A 42 -13.49 12.38 2.26
C ARG A 42 -12.90 11.47 3.32
N VAL A 43 -12.19 10.43 2.86
CA VAL A 43 -11.32 9.64 3.70
C VAL A 43 -10.39 10.70 4.26
N ARG A 44 -10.60 11.07 5.53
CA ARG A 44 -9.64 11.92 6.22
C ARG A 44 -8.31 11.20 5.99
N PRO A 45 -7.25 11.90 5.53
CA PRO A 45 -5.92 11.32 5.58
C PRO A 45 -5.81 10.75 6.98
N TYR A 46 -5.60 9.43 7.08
CA TYR A 46 -5.35 8.80 8.36
C TYR A 46 -4.26 9.65 9.00
N GLU A 47 -4.58 10.38 10.06
CA GLU A 47 -3.58 10.99 10.90
C GLU A 47 -2.80 9.81 11.45
N CYS A 48 -1.65 9.51 10.84
CA CYS A 48 -0.69 8.55 11.35
C CYS A 48 -0.07 9.13 12.63
N SER A 49 -0.87 9.27 13.69
CA SER A 49 -0.41 9.72 15.00
C SER A 49 0.18 8.57 15.83
N ASN A 50 0.61 7.49 15.17
CA ASN A 50 1.58 6.56 15.72
C ASN A 50 2.35 5.88 14.57
N PRO A 51 3.67 6.07 14.43
CA PRO A 51 4.47 5.40 13.40
C PRO A 51 4.51 3.87 13.53
N ASN A 52 4.02 3.32 14.67
CA ASN A 52 4.07 1.90 14.99
C ASN A 52 2.74 1.15 14.78
N ILE A 53 1.74 1.74 14.13
CA ILE A 53 0.44 1.09 13.92
C ILE A 53 0.12 1.06 12.44
N LEU A 54 0.68 0.07 11.73
CA LEU A 54 -0.11 -0.55 10.66
C LEU A 54 -1.24 -1.26 11.40
N GLY A 55 -2.46 -0.72 11.34
CA GLY A 55 -3.58 -1.29 12.07
C GLY A 55 -3.86 -2.74 11.65
N SER A 56 -4.69 -3.45 12.43
CA SER A 56 -5.19 -4.79 12.07
C SER A 56 -6.16 -4.82 10.87
N HIS A 57 -6.35 -3.68 10.21
CA HIS A 57 -7.23 -3.50 9.06
C HIS A 57 -6.42 -3.36 7.77
N PRO A 58 -7.00 -3.71 6.60
CA PRO A 58 -6.36 -3.50 5.31
C PRO A 58 -5.88 -2.05 5.16
N GLN A 59 -4.57 -1.89 4.96
CA GLN A 59 -3.94 -0.60 4.73
C GLN A 59 -3.71 -0.40 3.23
N ILE A 60 -4.04 0.79 2.73
CA ILE A 60 -3.70 1.20 1.36
C ILE A 60 -2.49 2.12 1.43
N PHE A 61 -1.42 1.73 0.77
CA PHE A 61 -0.23 2.57 0.64
C PHE A 61 -0.24 3.25 -0.73
N THR A 62 -0.44 4.56 -0.74
CA THR A 62 -0.36 5.35 -1.97
C THR A 62 1.04 5.89 -2.14
N HIS A 63 1.73 5.43 -3.20
CA HIS A 63 2.95 6.05 -3.67
C HIS A 63 2.59 7.32 -4.46
N TYR A 64 3.08 8.48 -4.03
CA TYR A 64 2.95 9.72 -4.80
C TYR A 64 4.21 9.93 -5.63
N THR A 65 4.12 9.71 -6.95
CA THR A 65 5.16 10.09 -7.90
C THR A 65 5.29 11.61 -7.88
N HIS A 66 6.47 12.13 -7.57
CA HIS A 66 6.74 13.56 -7.47
C HIS A 66 6.66 14.26 -8.84
N HIS A 67 5.45 14.63 -9.26
CA HIS A 67 5.22 15.75 -10.20
C HIS A 67 4.23 16.80 -9.68
N GLY A 68 3.63 16.57 -8.51
CA GLY A 68 2.90 17.57 -7.74
C GLY A 68 3.55 17.70 -6.38
N ALA A 69 3.83 18.94 -5.95
CA ALA A 69 4.43 19.27 -4.67
C ALA A 69 3.91 18.37 -3.54
N ALA A 70 4.84 17.80 -2.77
CA ALA A 70 4.53 17.15 -1.50
C ALA A 70 3.61 18.07 -0.69
N ARG A 71 2.34 17.70 -0.55
CA ARG A 71 1.45 18.34 0.41
C ARG A 71 2.06 18.07 1.78
N HIS A 72 2.49 19.15 2.44
CA HIS A 72 2.86 19.23 3.85
C HIS A 72 2.14 18.17 4.71
N GLY A 73 2.89 17.30 5.38
CA GLY A 73 2.42 16.54 6.54
C GLY A 73 2.59 15.02 6.51
N ASN A 74 2.57 14.38 5.33
CA ASN A 74 2.61 12.91 5.26
C ASN A 74 3.99 12.39 4.83
N MET A 75 4.73 11.80 5.77
CA MET A 75 5.97 11.07 5.47
C MET A 75 5.68 9.87 4.55
N SER A 76 6.56 9.62 3.57
CA SER A 76 6.52 8.35 2.82
C SER A 76 6.67 7.17 3.78
N LEU A 77 6.17 5.99 3.41
CA LEU A 77 6.30 4.80 4.27
C LEU A 77 7.76 4.47 4.54
N LEU A 78 8.65 4.71 3.57
CA LEU A 78 10.09 4.58 3.76
C LEU A 78 10.61 5.55 4.84
N ALA A 79 10.16 6.81 4.84
CA ALA A 79 10.53 7.76 5.88
C ALA A 79 9.96 7.36 7.26
N GLN A 80 8.77 6.75 7.31
CA GLN A 80 8.21 6.18 8.54
C GLN A 80 9.06 5.00 9.04
N ALA A 81 9.43 4.05 8.17
CA ALA A 81 10.29 2.93 8.52
C ALA A 81 11.66 3.38 9.04
N ARG A 82 12.27 4.42 8.43
CA ARG A 82 13.53 5.00 8.94
C ARG A 82 13.40 5.58 10.34
N LYS A 83 12.23 6.12 10.69
CA LYS A 83 11.97 6.61 12.06
C LYS A 83 11.86 5.45 13.07
N VAL A 84 11.38 4.29 12.64
CA VAL A 84 11.36 3.07 13.49
C VAL A 84 12.78 2.60 13.77
N LEU A 85 13.67 2.64 12.78
CA LEU A 85 15.08 2.25 12.88
C LEU A 85 15.99 3.29 13.54
N ASP A 86 15.51 4.10 14.50
CA ASP A 86 16.37 5.10 15.16
C ASP A 86 17.52 4.39 15.92
N GLU A 87 18.67 4.28 15.25
CA GLU A 87 19.89 3.63 15.73
C GLU A 87 20.45 4.33 16.96
N ASN A 88 20.26 5.66 17.07
CA ASN A 88 20.69 6.44 18.23
C ASN A 88 19.84 6.11 19.47
N ALA A 89 18.57 5.74 19.26
CA ALA A 89 17.69 5.25 20.31
C ALA A 89 17.90 3.75 20.60
N GLY A 90 18.68 3.02 19.78
CA GLY A 90 18.90 1.58 19.92
C GLY A 90 17.67 0.74 19.56
N ASN A 91 16.72 1.31 18.80
CA ASN A 91 15.42 0.72 18.51
C ASN A 91 15.46 -0.52 17.61
N GLU A 92 16.62 -0.83 17.03
CA GLU A 92 16.82 -2.04 16.21
C GLU A 92 16.96 -3.32 17.04
N PHE A 93 17.22 -3.20 18.35
CA PHE A 93 17.45 -4.33 19.23
C PHE A 93 16.39 -4.43 20.32
N VAL A 94 16.00 -5.66 20.64
CA VAL A 94 15.24 -5.97 21.84
C VAL A 94 16.19 -6.39 22.97
N GLN A 95 15.96 -5.86 24.17
CA GLN A 95 16.68 -6.24 25.38
C GLN A 95 15.87 -7.27 26.16
N LEU A 96 16.42 -8.49 26.27
CA LEU A 96 15.79 -9.58 27.01
C LEU A 96 16.67 -9.95 28.21
N ARG A 97 16.02 -10.30 29.32
CA ARG A 97 16.70 -10.74 30.53
C ARG A 97 16.04 -12.00 31.07
N GLU A 98 16.81 -13.07 31.10
CA GLU A 98 16.45 -14.30 31.82
C GLU A 98 16.62 -14.09 33.34
N ASN A 99 15.85 -14.84 34.14
CA ASN A 99 15.91 -14.73 35.60
C ASN A 99 17.33 -14.97 36.13
N GLY A 100 17.86 -14.00 36.87
CA GLY A 100 19.21 -14.07 37.44
C GLY A 100 20.35 -13.76 36.47
N ALA A 101 20.07 -13.45 35.20
CA ALA A 101 21.07 -13.09 34.20
C ALA A 101 21.14 -11.57 33.95
N SER A 102 22.24 -11.11 33.35
CA SER A 102 22.33 -9.76 32.79
C SER A 102 21.48 -9.63 31.52
N PRO A 103 20.86 -8.46 31.24
CA PRO A 103 20.20 -8.21 29.98
C PRO A 103 21.11 -8.45 28.77
N LYS A 104 20.57 -9.02 27.71
CA LYS A 104 21.24 -9.24 26.43
C LYS A 104 20.43 -8.60 25.30
N ARG A 105 21.13 -8.17 24.24
CA ARG A 105 20.52 -7.60 23.03
C ARG A 105 20.33 -8.67 21.97
N TYR A 106 19.16 -8.65 21.35
CA TYR A 106 18.75 -9.52 20.26
C TYR A 106 18.21 -8.66 19.12
N GLY A 107 18.33 -9.15 17.89
CA GLY A 107 17.61 -8.57 16.76
C GLY A 107 16.14 -9.01 16.77
N VAL A 108 15.32 -8.27 16.02
CA VAL A 108 13.96 -8.68 15.65
C VAL A 108 13.89 -8.69 14.13
N SER A 109 13.44 -9.78 13.53
CA SER A 109 13.60 -10.01 12.08
C SER A 109 13.00 -8.92 11.19
N MET A 110 11.82 -8.38 11.51
CA MET A 110 11.24 -7.26 10.76
C MET A 110 12.14 -6.01 10.81
N LEU A 111 12.71 -5.69 11.98
CA LEU A 111 13.60 -4.53 12.14
C LEU A 111 14.92 -4.76 11.40
N HIS A 112 15.50 -5.95 11.51
CA HIS A 112 16.72 -6.30 10.80
C HIS A 112 16.51 -6.28 9.26
N GLN A 113 15.38 -6.76 8.77
CA GLN A 113 15.00 -6.65 7.34
C GLN A 113 14.89 -5.19 6.89
N LEU A 114 14.29 -4.31 7.69
CA LEU A 114 14.22 -2.88 7.38
C LEU A 114 15.61 -2.22 7.40
N HIS A 115 16.48 -2.58 8.35
CA HIS A 115 17.86 -2.10 8.43
C HIS A 115 18.65 -2.48 7.17
N CYS A 116 18.63 -3.76 6.79
CA CYS A 116 19.28 -4.23 5.55
C CYS A 116 18.72 -3.52 4.32
N LEU A 117 17.41 -3.28 4.27
CA LEU A 117 16.77 -2.60 3.15
C LEU A 117 17.24 -1.13 3.02
N GLU A 118 17.44 -0.42 4.13
CA GLU A 118 17.98 0.94 4.12
C GLU A 118 19.45 0.98 3.68
N LEU A 119 20.26 -0.01 4.06
CA LEU A 119 21.63 -0.17 3.56
C LEU A 119 21.66 -0.37 2.04
N LEU A 120 20.81 -1.27 1.53
CA LEU A 120 20.66 -1.53 0.10
C LEU A 120 20.23 -0.26 -0.64
N ARG A 121 19.22 0.44 -0.12
CA ARG A 121 18.74 1.70 -0.71
C ARG A 121 19.83 2.75 -0.75
N SER A 122 20.54 2.95 0.37
CA SER A 122 21.62 3.90 0.47
C SER A 122 22.72 3.58 -0.54
N SER A 123 23.09 2.31 -0.69
CA SER A 123 24.07 1.88 -1.69
C SER A 123 23.60 2.12 -3.13
N ALA A 124 22.31 1.85 -3.44
CA ALA A 124 21.74 2.07 -4.76
C ALA A 124 21.71 3.57 -5.11
N VAL A 125 21.30 4.43 -4.18
CA VAL A 125 21.23 5.89 -4.39
C VAL A 125 22.62 6.52 -4.44
N SER A 126 23.56 6.10 -3.60
CA SER A 126 24.95 6.58 -3.63
C SER A 126 25.66 6.27 -4.95
N ARG A 127 25.27 5.17 -5.62
CA ARG A 127 25.75 4.80 -6.96
C ARG A 127 25.04 5.54 -8.10
N CYS A 128 23.98 6.30 -7.83
CA CYS A 128 23.39 7.22 -8.81
C CYS A 128 24.16 8.55 -8.90
N GLY A 129 24.90 8.92 -7.85
CA GLY A 129 25.74 10.13 -7.82
C GLY A 129 27.19 9.92 -8.29
N THR A 130 27.63 8.66 -8.45
CA THR A 130 28.97 8.30 -8.92
C THR A 130 28.85 7.29 -10.05
N SER A 131 29.56 7.52 -11.15
CA SER A 131 29.44 6.94 -12.49
C SER A 131 29.69 5.42 -12.62
N HIS A 132 29.35 4.61 -11.63
CA HIS A 132 29.57 3.15 -11.59
C HIS A 132 28.26 2.34 -11.64
N ALA A 133 27.24 2.89 -12.29
CA ALA A 133 26.12 2.07 -12.77
C ALA A 133 26.67 1.01 -13.73
N HIS A 134 26.31 -0.25 -13.49
CA HIS A 134 26.56 -1.32 -14.46
C HIS A 134 26.02 -0.85 -15.81
N GLN A 135 26.90 -0.74 -16.81
CA GLN A 135 26.70 -0.18 -18.17
C GLN A 135 27.08 1.29 -18.43
N GLY A 136 27.69 2.01 -17.48
CA GLY A 136 28.35 3.30 -17.79
C GLY A 136 27.42 4.46 -18.15
N ARG A 137 26.12 4.36 -17.85
CA ARG A 137 25.15 5.45 -18.00
C ARG A 137 24.67 5.93 -16.63
N ALA A 138 24.54 7.25 -16.47
CA ALA A 138 23.83 7.81 -15.34
C ALA A 138 22.38 7.32 -15.35
N MET A 139 21.85 7.01 -14.18
CA MET A 139 20.47 6.57 -14.02
C MET A 139 19.53 7.75 -14.33
N ASP A 140 18.50 7.53 -15.15
CA ASP A 140 17.53 8.60 -15.41
C ASP A 140 16.56 8.82 -14.23
N VAL A 141 15.81 9.92 -14.26
CA VAL A 141 14.87 10.27 -13.19
C VAL A 141 13.77 9.21 -13.01
N GLY A 142 13.34 8.57 -14.10
CA GLY A 142 12.34 7.51 -14.06
C GLY A 142 12.87 6.24 -13.41
N GLU A 143 14.13 5.88 -13.65
CA GLU A 143 14.79 4.75 -12.98
C GLU A 143 15.00 5.00 -11.48
N ILE A 144 15.34 6.22 -11.07
CA ILE A 144 15.46 6.61 -9.65
C ILE A 144 14.10 6.53 -8.96
N ASP A 145 13.04 7.05 -9.59
CA ASP A 145 11.66 6.95 -9.09
C ASP A 145 11.20 5.48 -9.01
N HIS A 146 11.57 4.66 -10.01
CA HIS A 146 11.28 3.23 -10.01
C HIS A 146 11.90 2.53 -8.80
N ILE A 147 13.21 2.71 -8.60
CA ILE A 147 13.91 2.15 -7.45
C ILE A 147 13.30 2.66 -6.14
N GLY A 148 12.98 3.95 -6.06
CA GLY A 148 12.36 4.56 -4.89
C GLY A 148 11.04 3.90 -4.49
N HIS A 149 10.15 3.65 -5.46
CA HIS A 149 8.89 2.97 -5.16
C HIS A 149 9.05 1.47 -4.91
N CYS A 150 10.03 0.80 -5.54
CA CYS A 150 10.38 -0.60 -5.23
C CYS A 150 10.75 -0.76 -3.75
N PHE A 151 11.59 0.13 -3.23
CA PHE A 151 11.93 0.13 -1.81
C PHE A 151 10.70 0.37 -0.93
N GLN A 152 9.81 1.28 -1.32
CA GLN A 152 8.55 1.48 -0.58
C GLN A 152 7.66 0.23 -0.61
N TYR A 153 7.58 -0.47 -1.74
CA TYR A 153 6.81 -1.72 -1.86
C TYR A 153 7.36 -2.82 -0.95
N LEU A 154 8.67 -2.95 -0.84
CA LEU A 154 9.31 -3.90 0.08
C LEU A 154 9.04 -3.55 1.55
N VAL A 155 9.13 -2.28 1.92
CA VAL A 155 8.77 -1.83 3.29
C VAL A 155 7.32 -2.19 3.62
N GLN A 156 6.38 -2.04 2.68
CA GLN A 156 4.97 -2.44 2.89
C GLN A 156 4.86 -3.92 3.24
N GLY A 157 5.53 -4.77 2.48
CA GLY A 157 5.53 -6.22 2.72
C GLY A 157 6.13 -6.59 4.08
N ILE A 158 7.31 -6.04 4.40
CA ILE A 158 8.01 -6.31 5.66
C ILE A 158 7.17 -5.88 6.86
N MET A 159 6.68 -4.64 6.87
CA MET A 159 5.90 -4.13 7.99
C MET A 159 4.52 -4.81 8.10
N CYS A 160 3.91 -5.24 7.00
CA CYS A 160 2.65 -5.98 7.01
C CYS A 160 2.82 -7.42 7.53
N ALA A 161 3.94 -8.07 7.18
CA ALA A 161 4.26 -9.38 7.71
C ALA A 161 4.64 -9.33 9.19
N ALA A 162 5.27 -8.23 9.63
CA ALA A 162 5.67 -7.97 11.01
C ALA A 162 6.36 -9.17 11.68
N ASP A 163 7.29 -9.82 10.97
CA ASP A 163 8.03 -10.98 11.48
C ASP A 163 8.81 -10.59 12.74
N ASP A 164 8.27 -10.95 13.91
CA ASP A 164 8.77 -10.59 15.23
C ASP A 164 9.72 -11.67 15.79
N THR A 165 10.22 -12.56 14.93
CA THR A 165 11.19 -13.59 15.30
C THR A 165 12.43 -12.98 15.95
N ILE A 166 12.84 -13.58 17.08
CA ILE A 166 14.01 -13.14 17.85
C ILE A 166 15.28 -13.69 17.22
N GLU A 167 16.20 -12.79 16.89
CA GLU A 167 17.49 -13.15 16.32
C GLU A 167 18.60 -13.10 17.37
N PRO A 168 19.24 -14.24 17.71
CA PRO A 168 20.33 -14.27 18.65
C PRO A 168 21.57 -13.57 18.08
N SER A 169 22.32 -12.93 18.96
CA SER A 169 23.64 -12.43 18.64
C SER A 169 24.72 -13.44 19.03
N PHE A 170 25.78 -13.51 18.22
CA PHE A 170 26.99 -14.26 18.52
C PHE A 170 28.21 -13.33 18.46
N VAL A 171 29.34 -13.81 18.99
CA VAL A 171 30.60 -13.07 18.92
C VAL A 171 31.42 -13.67 17.79
N ALA A 172 31.75 -12.85 16.80
CA ALA A 172 32.68 -13.18 15.73
C ALA A 172 34.02 -12.46 15.97
N GLU A 173 35.09 -13.00 15.39
CA GLU A 173 36.41 -12.36 15.39
C GLU A 173 36.69 -11.80 13.99
N THR A 174 37.08 -10.53 13.90
CA THR A 174 37.46 -9.91 12.63
C THR A 174 38.84 -10.43 12.18
N PRO A 175 39.23 -10.24 10.91
CA PRO A 175 40.59 -10.57 10.46
C PRO A 175 41.71 -9.86 11.24
N ALA A 176 41.39 -8.77 11.95
CA ALA A 176 42.31 -8.02 12.80
C ALA A 176 42.35 -8.54 14.26
N GLY A 177 41.63 -9.61 14.60
CA GLY A 177 41.57 -10.18 15.95
C GLY A 177 40.56 -9.50 16.89
N GLU A 178 39.73 -8.59 16.38
CA GLU A 178 38.74 -7.88 17.18
C GLU A 178 37.47 -8.71 17.37
N LYS A 179 36.97 -8.78 18.60
CA LYS A 179 35.70 -9.46 18.91
C LYS A 179 34.53 -8.51 18.68
N VAL A 180 33.70 -8.82 17.68
CA VAL A 180 32.50 -8.06 17.34
C VAL A 180 31.26 -8.89 17.60
N ARG A 181 30.20 -8.24 18.07
CA ARG A 181 28.88 -8.87 18.20
C ARG A 181 28.16 -8.80 16.87
N VAL A 182 27.71 -9.93 16.36
CA VAL A 182 27.04 -10.06 15.07
C VAL A 182 25.64 -10.63 15.28
N ILE A 183 24.68 -10.08 14.53
CA ILE A 183 23.36 -10.64 14.29
C ILE A 183 23.25 -10.76 12.78
N ASN A 184 23.00 -11.96 12.26
CA ASN A 184 22.97 -12.21 10.81
C ASN A 184 21.79 -13.10 10.39
N GLY A 185 20.88 -13.43 11.31
CA GLY A 185 19.75 -14.32 11.04
C GLY A 185 20.11 -15.79 10.74
N ASP A 186 21.39 -16.19 10.81
CA ASP A 186 21.78 -17.56 10.48
C ASP A 186 21.26 -18.56 11.54
N GLY A 187 20.70 -19.67 11.06
CA GLY A 187 20.05 -20.68 11.89
C GLY A 187 18.78 -20.22 12.63
N VAL A 188 18.24 -19.04 12.33
CA VAL A 188 17.00 -18.53 12.95
C VAL A 188 15.78 -19.22 12.32
N VAL A 189 14.86 -19.66 13.18
CA VAL A 189 13.62 -20.31 12.76
C VAL A 189 12.51 -19.28 12.66
N HIS A 190 11.91 -19.16 11.47
CA HIS A 190 10.80 -18.25 11.19
C HIS A 190 9.48 -19.00 11.00
N GLN A 191 8.36 -18.35 11.30
CA GLN A 191 7.03 -18.86 10.96
C GLN A 191 6.59 -18.37 9.57
N CYS A 192 6.86 -19.18 8.55
CA CYS A 192 6.51 -18.86 7.17
C CYS A 192 5.04 -19.15 6.84
N ARG A 193 4.45 -18.36 5.94
CA ARG A 193 3.17 -18.70 5.28
C ARG A 193 3.41 -19.68 4.13
N ARG A 194 2.56 -20.68 3.93
CA ARG A 194 2.77 -21.72 2.89
C ARG A 194 2.61 -21.17 1.48
N PHE A 195 3.67 -20.70 0.82
CA PHE A 195 3.54 -20.06 -0.51
C PHE A 195 3.30 -21.04 -1.68
N GLY A 196 3.55 -22.34 -1.50
CA GLY A 196 3.51 -23.33 -2.60
C GLY A 196 2.18 -23.42 -3.36
N ALA A 197 1.05 -23.40 -2.65
CA ALA A 197 -0.27 -23.44 -3.29
C ALA A 197 -0.58 -22.14 -4.06
N VAL A 198 -0.17 -20.99 -3.52
CA VAL A 198 -0.27 -19.69 -4.20
C VAL A 198 0.59 -19.67 -5.47
N TYR A 199 1.83 -20.15 -5.36
CA TYR A 199 2.75 -20.25 -6.50
C TYR A 199 2.18 -21.15 -7.60
N THR A 200 1.70 -22.34 -7.23
CA THR A 200 1.10 -23.30 -8.17
C THR A 200 -0.08 -22.69 -8.90
N ALA A 201 -0.98 -22.01 -8.18
CA ALA A 201 -2.13 -21.35 -8.77
C ALA A 201 -1.74 -20.25 -9.76
N MET A 202 -0.73 -19.44 -9.43
CA MET A 202 -0.21 -18.37 -10.29
C MET A 202 0.45 -18.89 -11.57
N VAL A 203 1.15 -20.04 -11.50
CA VAL A 203 1.69 -20.70 -12.70
C VAL A 203 0.57 -21.29 -13.56
N GLN A 204 -0.37 -22.01 -12.96
CA GLN A 204 -1.49 -22.61 -13.69
C GLN A 204 -2.38 -21.56 -14.37
N SER A 205 -2.56 -20.39 -13.74
CA SER A 205 -3.40 -19.32 -14.28
C SER A 205 -2.91 -18.76 -15.62
N GLN A 206 -1.64 -18.98 -15.99
CA GLN A 206 -1.09 -18.54 -17.29
C GLN A 206 -1.71 -19.29 -18.48
N THR A 207 -2.22 -20.51 -18.25
CA THR A 207 -2.85 -21.33 -19.30
C THR A 207 -4.34 -21.50 -19.07
N LYS A 208 -4.78 -21.53 -17.82
CA LYS A 208 -6.18 -21.61 -17.43
C LYS A 208 -6.50 -20.50 -16.42
N PRO A 209 -6.97 -19.33 -16.88
CA PRO A 209 -7.29 -18.21 -15.99
C PRO A 209 -8.26 -18.62 -14.88
N ILE A 210 -8.07 -18.06 -13.68
CA ILE A 210 -8.93 -18.31 -12.53
C ILE A 210 -10.26 -17.60 -12.77
N ALA A 211 -11.35 -18.37 -12.85
CA ALA A 211 -12.69 -17.82 -12.91
C ALA A 211 -13.09 -17.29 -11.53
N MET A 212 -13.60 -16.07 -11.50
CA MET A 212 -14.01 -15.41 -10.26
C MET A 212 -15.53 -15.36 -10.16
N GLU A 213 -16.07 -15.77 -9.00
CA GLU A 213 -17.51 -15.74 -8.71
C GLU A 213 -18.03 -14.34 -8.39
N ARG A 214 -17.14 -13.44 -7.95
CA ARG A 214 -17.41 -12.02 -7.70
C ARG A 214 -16.28 -11.14 -8.20
N GLY A 215 -16.54 -9.85 -8.36
CA GLY A 215 -15.49 -8.87 -8.61
C GLY A 215 -14.44 -8.82 -7.48
N LEU A 216 -13.22 -8.45 -7.83
CA LEU A 216 -12.14 -8.21 -6.88
C LEU A 216 -12.48 -7.04 -5.94
N ALA A 217 -12.25 -7.25 -4.65
CA ALA A 217 -12.36 -6.26 -3.60
C ALA A 217 -10.97 -5.90 -3.05
N SER A 218 -10.85 -4.72 -2.44
CA SER A 218 -9.60 -4.30 -1.79
C SER A 218 -9.23 -5.24 -0.66
N GLY A 219 -7.97 -5.71 -0.66
CA GLY A 219 -7.47 -6.66 0.32
C GLY A 219 -7.74 -8.13 -0.01
N ASP A 220 -8.40 -8.44 -1.13
CA ASP A 220 -8.53 -9.84 -1.59
C ASP A 220 -7.16 -10.47 -1.79
N THR A 221 -7.01 -11.70 -1.30
CA THR A 221 -5.82 -12.51 -1.50
C THR A 221 -6.10 -13.71 -2.39
N LEU A 222 -5.09 -14.19 -3.12
CA LEU A 222 -5.23 -15.40 -3.94
C LEU A 222 -5.63 -16.62 -3.10
N ARG A 223 -5.20 -16.66 -1.82
CA ARG A 223 -5.61 -17.70 -0.87
C ARG A 223 -7.10 -17.69 -0.58
N GLN A 224 -7.68 -16.50 -0.36
CA GLN A 224 -9.12 -16.38 -0.13
C GLN A 224 -9.91 -16.73 -1.39
N ILE A 225 -9.47 -16.27 -2.55
CA ILE A 225 -10.15 -16.55 -3.83
C ILE A 225 -10.18 -18.05 -4.13
N LEU A 226 -9.11 -18.77 -3.76
CA LEU A 226 -8.95 -20.20 -4.04
C LEU A 226 -9.20 -21.10 -2.83
N ASN A 227 -9.68 -20.55 -1.71
CA ASN A 227 -9.88 -21.27 -0.44
C ASN A 227 -8.66 -22.12 -0.02
N LEU A 228 -7.45 -21.56 -0.14
CA LEU A 228 -6.22 -22.25 0.24
C LEU A 228 -6.00 -22.17 1.76
N GLU A 229 -5.70 -23.30 2.40
CA GLU A 229 -5.31 -23.34 3.81
C GLU A 229 -3.97 -22.61 4.08
N GLY A 230 -3.79 -22.17 5.34
CA GLY A 230 -2.69 -21.32 5.82
C GLY A 230 -1.30 -21.96 5.77
#